data_AF-A0A1M7RQ24-F1
#
_entry.id   AF-A0A1M7RQ24-F1
#
_cell.length_a   1.000
_cell.length_b   1.000
_cell.length_c   1.000
_cell.angle_alpha   90.00
_cell.angle_beta   90.00
_cell.angle_gamma   90.00
#
_symmetry.space_group_name_H-M   'P 1'
#
loop_
_entity.id
_entity.type
_entity.pdbx_description
1 polymer ?
#
loop_
_entity_poly.entity_id
_entity_poly.type
_entity_poly.pdbx_seq_one_letter_code
_entity_poly.pdbx_strand_id
1 'polypeptide(L)'
;MDTETTAAPTRPAAVRRQQKPLLDGAHSTFSLATLWVFVTLPFIALIAAVPIAWGWGLTALDATMAVVAYLITGFGVTVGF
;
A
#
# COMPACT_ATOMS: atom_id res chain seq x y z
N MET A 1 -6.17 -69.09 14.79
CA MET A 1 -7.04 -68.68 13.67
C MET A 1 -7.20 -67.20 13.83
N ASP A 2 -6.26 -66.50 13.19
CA ASP A 2 -5.72 -65.25 13.65
C ASP A 2 -6.57 -64.09 13.16
N THR A 3 -6.85 -63.21 14.11
CA THR A 3 -7.60 -61.97 13.95
C THR A 3 -6.73 -60.92 13.31
N GLU A 4 -6.67 -60.85 11.98
CA GLU A 4 -6.16 -59.66 11.30
C GLU A 4 -7.10 -59.26 10.17
N THR A 5 -8.25 -58.72 10.58
CA THR A 5 -9.03 -57.81 9.75
C THR A 5 -8.08 -56.75 9.19
N THR A 6 -7.81 -56.83 7.89
CA THR A 6 -7.03 -55.88 7.11
C THR A 6 -7.50 -54.45 7.38
N ALA A 7 -6.74 -53.72 8.20
CA ALA A 7 -6.92 -52.29 8.38
C ALA A 7 -6.59 -51.59 7.05
N ALA A 8 -7.59 -50.95 6.45
CA ALA A 8 -7.44 -50.14 5.25
C ALA A 8 -6.37 -49.04 5.49
N PRO A 9 -5.52 -48.73 4.50
CA PRO A 9 -4.52 -47.67 4.66
C PRO A 9 -5.23 -46.33 4.84
N THR A 10 -5.06 -45.73 6.01
CA THR A 10 -5.52 -44.38 6.32
C THR A 10 -4.76 -43.41 5.42
N ARG A 11 -5.40 -43.01 4.31
CA ARG A 11 -4.93 -41.90 3.48
C ARG A 11 -4.81 -40.67 4.40
N PRO A 12 -3.64 -40.02 4.52
CA PRO A 12 -3.58 -38.71 5.14
C PRO A 12 -4.43 -37.81 4.23
N ALA A 13 -5.68 -37.57 4.64
CA ALA A 13 -6.49 -36.54 4.03
C ALA A 13 -5.65 -35.28 4.12
N ALA A 14 -5.27 -34.78 2.94
CA ALA A 14 -4.41 -33.63 2.78
C ALA A 14 -4.71 -32.64 3.89
N VAL A 15 -3.67 -32.27 4.65
CA VAL A 15 -3.62 -30.93 5.22
C VAL A 15 -3.72 -30.02 4.01
N ARG A 16 -4.97 -29.77 3.55
CA ARG A 16 -5.36 -28.47 3.04
C ARG A 16 -4.81 -27.58 4.12
N ARG A 17 -3.62 -27.05 3.86
CA ARG A 17 -3.10 -25.89 4.55
C ARG A 17 -4.29 -24.98 4.51
N GLN A 18 -4.97 -24.93 5.64
CA GLN A 18 -6.09 -24.06 5.83
C GLN A 18 -5.41 -22.73 5.61
N GLN A 19 -5.55 -22.21 4.39
CA GLN A 19 -5.27 -20.83 4.09
C GLN A 19 -6.31 -20.16 4.96
N LYS A 20 -5.93 -19.94 6.22
CA LYS A 20 -6.45 -18.88 7.06
C LYS A 20 -6.49 -17.73 6.08
N PRO A 21 -7.68 -17.25 5.68
CA PRO A 21 -7.71 -16.16 4.74
C PRO A 21 -6.80 -15.11 5.36
N LEU A 22 -5.76 -14.66 4.64
CA LEU A 22 -4.68 -13.87 5.23
C LEU A 22 -5.20 -12.55 5.83
N LEU A 23 -6.50 -12.27 5.64
CA LEU A 23 -7.26 -11.12 6.06
C LEU A 23 -8.33 -11.44 7.13
N ASP A 24 -8.41 -12.67 7.65
CA ASP A 24 -9.49 -13.19 8.52
C ASP A 24 -9.06 -13.37 9.98
N GLY A 25 -8.07 -12.61 10.42
CA GLY A 25 -7.89 -12.31 11.84
C GLY A 25 -8.49 -10.93 12.05
N ALA A 26 -9.60 -10.82 12.79
CA ALA A 26 -10.28 -9.56 13.08
C ALA A 26 -9.26 -8.42 13.26
N HIS A 27 -9.06 -7.63 12.21
CA HIS A 27 -8.16 -6.48 12.28
C HIS A 27 -8.80 -5.57 13.31
N SER A 28 -8.14 -5.35 14.44
CA SER A 28 -8.59 -4.40 15.45
C SER A 28 -8.99 -3.13 14.70
N THR A 29 -10.23 -2.67 14.88
CA THR A 29 -10.76 -1.47 14.21
C THR A 29 -9.82 -0.28 14.40
N PHE A 30 -9.07 -0.26 15.50
CA PHE A 30 -8.01 0.70 15.79
C PHE A 30 -6.79 0.60 14.86
N SER A 31 -6.34 -0.61 14.52
CA SER A 31 -5.22 -0.83 13.57
C SER A 31 -5.60 -0.35 12.17
N LEU A 32 -6.83 -0.63 11.73
CA LEU A 32 -7.31 -0.19 10.43
C LEU A 32 -7.51 1.33 10.39
N ALA A 33 -8.03 1.93 11.46
CA ALA A 33 -8.16 3.37 11.59
C ALA A 33 -6.79 4.07 11.57
N THR A 34 -5.80 3.56 12.31
CA THR A 34 -4.44 4.10 12.31
C THR A 34 -3.80 4.03 10.92
N LEU A 35 -3.94 2.89 10.22
CA LEU A 35 -3.46 2.75 8.85
C LEU A 35 -4.12 3.77 7.93
N TRP A 36 -5.45 3.88 7.98
CA TRP A 36 -6.19 4.85 7.17
C TRP A 36 -5.75 6.27 7.45
N VAL A 37 -5.68 6.67 8.71
CA VAL A 37 -5.19 8.01 9.11
C VAL A 37 -3.78 8.23 8.57
N PHE A 38 -2.86 7.31 8.82
CA PHE A 38 -1.47 7.47 8.36
C PHE A 38 -1.37 7.62 6.84
N VAL A 39 -2.18 6.87 6.09
CA VAL A 39 -2.20 6.93 4.63
C VAL A 39 -2.88 8.21 4.13
N THR A 40 -4.04 8.60 4.67
CA THR A 40 -4.82 9.73 4.14
C THR A 40 -4.37 11.08 4.67
N LEU A 41 -3.82 11.14 5.89
CA LEU A 41 -3.35 12.36 6.52
C LEU A 41 -2.37 13.16 5.64
N PRO A 42 -1.32 12.58 5.03
CA PRO A 42 -0.41 13.34 4.17
C PRO A 42 -1.12 13.90 2.94
N PHE A 43 -2.07 13.18 2.33
CA PHE A 43 -2.81 13.70 1.18
C PHE A 43 -3.73 14.87 1.58
N ILE A 44 -4.45 14.74 2.69
CA ILE A 44 -5.29 15.82 3.23
C ILE A 44 -4.42 17.03 3.56
N ALA A 45 -3.26 16.80 4.18
CA ALA A 45 -2.30 17.85 4.50
C ALA A 45 -1.81 18.56 3.23
N LEU A 46 -1.50 17.84 2.15
CA LEU A 46 -1.12 18.45 0.87
C LEU A 46 -2.26 19.26 0.26
N ILE A 47 -3.48 18.72 0.22
CA ILE A 47 -4.67 19.42 -0.30
C ILE A 47 -4.94 20.70 0.49
N ALA A 48 -4.72 20.70 1.80
CA ALA A 48 -4.84 21.89 2.63
C ALA A 48 -3.63 22.84 2.47
N ALA A 49 -2.42 22.30 2.38
CA ALA A 49 -1.19 23.09 2.28
C ALA A 49 -1.13 23.89 0.99
N VAL A 50 -1.62 23.37 -0.14
CA VAL A 50 -1.61 24.08 -1.42
C VAL A 50 -2.33 25.45 -1.35
N PRO A 51 -3.63 25.54 -0.99
CA PRO A 51 -4.32 26.82 -0.86
C PRO A 51 -3.83 27.64 0.34
N ILE A 52 -3.32 27.02 1.41
CA ILE A 52 -2.80 27.75 2.58
C ILE A 52 -1.46 28.43 2.27
N ALA A 53 -0.53 27.73 1.62
CA ALA A 53 0.82 28.23 1.40
C ALA A 53 0.92 29.21 0.22
N TRP A 54 0.13 29.03 -0.84
CA TRP A 54 0.13 29.92 -2.01
C TRP A 54 -1.04 30.92 -2.03
N GLY A 55 -2.02 30.75 -1.15
CA GLY A 55 -3.36 31.28 -1.44
C GLY A 55 -3.98 30.49 -2.60
N TRP A 56 -5.25 30.73 -2.90
CA TRP A 56 -6.00 30.06 -3.98
C TRP A 56 -5.45 30.29 -5.41
N GLY A 57 -4.25 30.86 -5.56
CA GLY A 57 -3.61 31.26 -6.80
C GLY A 57 -2.18 30.73 -6.87
N LEU A 58 -2.03 29.52 -7.39
CA LEU A 58 -0.78 29.11 -8.02
C LEU A 58 -0.52 30.09 -9.18
N THR A 59 0.53 30.92 -9.08
CA THR A 59 0.76 31.95 -10.09
C THR A 59 1.42 31.34 -11.32
N ALA A 60 1.30 32.02 -12.47
CA ALA A 60 2.00 31.60 -13.69
C ALA A 60 3.54 31.56 -13.47
N LEU A 61 4.06 32.39 -12.57
CA LEU A 61 5.47 32.39 -12.18
C LEU A 61 5.86 31.08 -11.48
N ASP A 62 5.07 30.64 -10.49
CA ASP A 62 5.32 29.40 -9.75
C ASP A 62 5.31 28.17 -10.68
N ALA A 63 4.33 28.12 -11.58
CA ALA A 63 4.22 27.04 -12.57
C ALA A 63 5.41 27.02 -13.54
N THR A 64 5.84 28.20 -14.00
CA THR A 64 7.00 28.32 -14.90
C THR A 64 8.29 27.88 -14.20
N MET A 65 8.49 28.29 -12.94
CA MET A 65 9.63 27.83 -12.14
C MET A 65 9.63 26.32 -11.96
N ALA A 66 8.48 25.72 -11.63
CA ALA A 66 8.36 24.28 -11.48
C ALA A 66 8.70 23.52 -12.77
N VAL A 67 8.17 23.97 -13.92
CA VAL A 67 8.45 23.36 -15.24
C VAL A 67 9.92 23.47 -15.60
N VAL A 68 10.51 24.66 -15.48
CA VAL A 68 11.93 24.87 -15.82
C VAL A 68 12.83 24.02 -14.92
N ALA A 69 12.57 24.00 -13.61
CA ALA A 69 13.32 23.16 -12.69
C ALA A 69 13.20 21.67 -13.03
N TYR A 70 11.98 21.19 -13.29
CA TYR A 70 11.73 19.81 -13.71
C TYR A 70 12.49 19.45 -14.98
N LEU A 71 12.46 20.31 -15.99
CA LEU A 71 13.18 20.08 -17.24
C LEU A 71 14.69 20.03 -17.01
N ILE A 72 15.26 20.95 -16.23
CA ILE A 72 16.70 20.96 -15.93
C ILE A 72 17.10 19.67 -15.20
N THR A 73 16.38 19.31 -14.13
CA THR A 73 16.70 18.11 -13.34
C THR A 73 16.48 16.83 -14.15
N GLY A 74 15.34 16.73 -14.86
CA GLY A 74 15.00 15.56 -15.68
C GLY A 74 15.96 15.39 -16.85
N PHE A 75 16.20 16.43 -17.64
CA PHE A 75 17.19 16.37 -18.73
C PHE A 75 18.59 16.10 -18.20
N GLY A 76 18.97 16.71 -17.07
CA GLY A 76 20.25 16.47 -16.42
C GLY A 76 20.47 14.98 -16.10
N VAL A 77 19.45 14.29 -15.60
CA VAL A 77 19.49 12.83 -15.39
C VAL A 77 19.60 12.08 -16.71
N THR A 78 18.82 12.43 -17.74
CA THR A 78 18.83 11.71 -19.02
C THR A 78 20.10 11.89 -19.84
N VAL A 79 20.74 13.07 -19.75
CA VAL A 79 21.99 13.37 -20.47
C VAL A 79 23.20 12.89 -19.65
N GLY A 80 23.09 12.89 -18.32
CA GLY A 80 24.18 12.54 -17.42
C GLY A 80 24.33 11.06 -17.11
N PHE A 81 23.29 10.25 -17.35
CA PHE A 81 23.35 8.78 -17.28
C PHE A 81 23.68 8.19 -18.66
#